data_AF-A0A1X1D4C8-F1
#
_entry.id   AF-A0A1X1D4C8-F1
#
_cell.length_a   1.000
_cell.length_b   1.000
_cell.length_c   1.000
_cell.angle_alpha   90.00
_cell.angle_beta   90.00
_cell.angle_gamma   90.00
#
_symmetry.space_group_name_H-M   'P 1'
#
loop_
_entity.id
_entity.type
_entity.pdbx_description
1 polymer ?
#
loop_
_entity_poly.entity_id
_entity_poly.type
_entity_poly.pdbx_seq_one_letter_code
_entity_poly.pdbx_strand_id
1 'polypeptide(L)'
;MQTAHIYVTGSGNPHTRLGFARVLIEQGTRKTPVIFNYENTTYKRSQIQGMIDAVLQLDSPHHVVLISASPLAVEKAEMGEGPNRDLIYELYRVLSAKGCTYEFDFRVGRAKEINKLLSDHNV
;
A
#
# COMPACT_ATOMS: atom_id res chain seq x y z
N MET A 1 3.87 14.37 15.51
CA MET A 1 3.72 13.65 14.23
C MET A 1 2.40 12.91 14.28
N GLN A 2 1.52 13.12 13.29
CA GLN A 2 0.21 12.45 13.26
C GLN A 2 0.33 11.08 12.58
N THR A 3 -0.58 10.17 12.90
CA THR A 3 -0.64 8.84 12.27
C THR A 3 -1.55 8.88 11.05
N ALA A 4 -1.06 8.34 9.93
CA ALA A 4 -1.85 8.06 8.74
C ALA A 4 -1.97 6.54 8.56
N HIS A 5 -3.19 6.03 8.42
CA HIS A 5 -3.41 4.62 8.11
C HIS A 5 -3.69 4.47 6.62
N ILE A 6 -2.96 3.58 5.95
CA ILE A 6 -3.12 3.30 4.53
C ILE A 6 -3.56 1.85 4.39
N TYR A 7 -4.84 1.65 4.10
CA TYR A 7 -5.40 0.33 3.81
C TYR A 7 -5.29 0.06 2.31
N VAL A 8 -4.71 -1.07 1.93
CA VAL A 8 -4.55 -1.41 0.50
C VAL A 8 -4.97 -2.83 0.17
N THR A 9 -5.69 -2.95 -0.94
CA THR A 9 -5.82 -4.20 -1.69
C THR A 9 -5.36 -3.99 -3.12
N GLY A 10 -4.91 -5.08 -3.76
CA GLY A 10 -4.41 -5.04 -5.12
C GLY A 10 -5.12 -6.06 -5.98
N SER A 11 -5.08 -5.81 -7.28
CA SER A 11 -5.51 -6.71 -8.33
C SER A 11 -4.44 -6.73 -9.42
N GLY A 12 -4.32 -7.85 -10.12
CA GLY A 12 -3.43 -7.96 -11.25
C GLY A 12 -3.83 -9.15 -12.12
N ASN A 13 -4.06 -8.89 -13.40
CA ASN A 13 -4.32 -9.92 -14.39
C ASN A 13 -2.97 -10.49 -14.88
N PRO A 14 -2.70 -11.80 -14.68
CA PRO A 14 -1.41 -12.38 -15.05
C PRO A 14 -1.16 -12.41 -16.57
N HIS A 15 -2.20 -12.38 -17.40
CA HIS A 15 -2.09 -12.44 -18.87
C HIS A 15 -1.86 -11.06 -19.48
N THR A 16 -2.68 -10.08 -19.11
CA THR A 16 -2.57 -8.71 -19.67
C THR A 16 -1.55 -7.85 -18.93
N ARG A 17 -1.14 -8.28 -17.73
CA ARG A 17 -0.29 -7.52 -16.81
C ARG A 17 -0.87 -6.17 -16.38
N LEU A 18 -2.17 -5.98 -16.58
CA LEU A 18 -2.92 -4.83 -16.07
C LEU A 18 -3.41 -5.13 -14.65
N GLY A 19 -3.44 -4.11 -13.81
CA GLY A 19 -3.93 -4.23 -12.44
C GLY A 19 -4.25 -2.89 -11.82
N PHE A 20 -4.71 -2.92 -10.58
CA PHE A 20 -5.04 -1.72 -9.84
C PHE A 20 -4.81 -1.94 -8.35
N ALA A 21 -4.72 -0.86 -7.59
CA ALA A 21 -4.82 -0.86 -6.14
C ALA A 21 -6.02 -0.04 -5.68
N ARG A 22 -6.76 -0.55 -4.72
CA ARG A 22 -7.79 0.18 -3.99
C ARG A 22 -7.19 0.57 -2.66
N VAL A 23 -7.21 1.86 -2.37
CA VAL A 23 -6.55 2.44 -1.22
C VAL A 23 -7.51 3.33 -0.44
N LEU A 24 -7.47 3.24 0.88
CA LEU A 24 -8.08 4.22 1.76
C LEU A 24 -6.98 4.83 2.64
N ILE A 25 -6.82 6.15 2.53
CA ILE A 25 -5.91 6.94 3.34
C ILE A 25 -6.71 7.60 4.46
N GLU A 26 -6.45 7.22 5.71
CA GLU A 26 -7.08 7.82 6.88
C GLU A 26 -6.08 8.71 7.64
N GLN A 27 -6.41 10.00 7.78
CA GLN A 27 -5.63 11.00 8.51
C GLN A 27 -6.53 11.67 9.55
N GLY A 28 -6.46 11.21 10.81
CA GLY A 28 -7.41 11.64 11.84
C GLY A 28 -8.85 11.29 11.46
N THR A 29 -9.71 12.30 11.30
CA THR A 29 -11.11 12.13 10.86
C THR A 29 -11.27 12.11 9.34
N ARG A 30 -10.25 12.52 8.58
CA ARG A 30 -10.29 12.58 7.11
C ARG A 30 -10.04 11.19 6.54
N LYS A 31 -10.91 10.78 5.61
CA LYS A 31 -10.78 9.53 4.86
C LYS A 31 -10.78 9.83 3.37
N THR A 32 -9.73 9.39 2.68
CA THR A 32 -9.54 9.65 1.25
C THR A 32 -9.44 8.32 0.51
N PRO A 33 -10.53 7.87 -0.13
CA PRO A 33 -10.53 6.67 -0.95
C PRO A 33 -9.96 6.96 -2.35
N VAL A 34 -9.07 6.11 -2.86
CA VAL A 34 -8.41 6.26 -4.17
C VAL A 34 -8.25 4.90 -4.85
N ILE A 35 -8.42 4.87 -6.18
CA ILE A 35 -8.06 3.73 -7.03
C ILE A 35 -6.91 4.14 -7.95
N PHE A 36 -5.82 3.40 -7.90
CA PHE A 36 -4.67 3.57 -8.79
C PHE A 36 -4.63 2.44 -9.81
N ASN A 37 -4.40 2.75 -11.08
CA ASN A 37 -4.32 1.78 -12.16
C ASN A 37 -2.87 1.63 -12.64
N TYR A 38 -2.47 0.41 -12.97
CA TYR A 38 -1.10 0.09 -13.34
C TYR A 38 -1.03 -0.81 -14.56
N GLU A 39 -0.02 -0.54 -15.38
CA GLU A 39 0.47 -1.44 -16.40
C GLU A 39 1.67 -2.22 -15.88
N ASN A 40 1.94 -3.38 -16.49
CA ASN A 40 3.02 -4.28 -16.10
C ASN A 40 3.10 -4.62 -14.60
N THR A 41 1.96 -4.95 -14.00
CA THR A 41 1.87 -5.26 -12.57
C THR A 41 1.40 -6.71 -12.31
N THR A 42 1.41 -7.08 -11.04
CA THR A 42 0.84 -8.32 -10.49
C THR A 42 0.04 -7.98 -9.25
N TYR A 43 -0.72 -8.94 -8.73
CA TYR A 43 -1.49 -8.78 -7.48
C TYR A 43 -0.68 -8.16 -6.33
N LYS A 44 0.54 -8.64 -6.07
CA LYS A 44 1.38 -8.11 -4.97
C LYS A 44 2.11 -6.81 -5.36
N ARG A 45 2.49 -6.66 -6.63
CA ARG A 45 3.14 -5.42 -7.10
C ARG A 45 2.18 -4.24 -7.01
N SER A 46 0.92 -4.42 -7.42
CA SER A 46 -0.08 -3.35 -7.35
C SER A 46 -0.36 -2.94 -5.91
N GLN A 47 -0.34 -3.86 -4.94
CA GLN A 47 -0.41 -3.50 -3.51
C GLN A 47 0.73 -2.56 -3.09
N ILE A 48 1.99 -2.89 -3.42
CA ILE A 48 3.15 -2.08 -3.05
C ILE A 48 3.14 -0.73 -3.79
N GLN A 49 2.80 -0.73 -5.08
CA GLN A 49 2.62 0.50 -5.87
C GLN A 49 1.52 1.39 -5.25
N GLY A 50 0.40 0.80 -4.83
CA GLY A 50 -0.68 1.53 -4.14
C GLY A 50 -0.23 2.16 -2.82
N MET A 51 0.63 1.48 -2.06
CA MET A 51 1.25 2.07 -0.87
C MET A 51 2.14 3.26 -1.22
N ILE A 52 2.98 3.14 -2.25
CA ILE A 52 3.86 4.22 -2.72
C ILE A 52 3.03 5.45 -3.11
N ASP A 53 2.05 5.27 -4.00
CA ASP A 53 1.24 6.37 -4.52
C ASP A 53 0.40 7.01 -3.42
N ALA A 54 -0.08 6.24 -2.44
CA ALA A 54 -0.78 6.78 -1.30
C ALA A 54 0.12 7.61 -0.37
N VAL A 55 1.35 7.17 -0.10
CA VAL A 55 2.33 7.97 0.65
C VAL A 55 2.65 9.27 -0.11
N LEU A 56 2.69 9.23 -1.45
CA LEU A 56 2.88 10.43 -2.26
C LEU A 56 1.73 11.44 -2.11
N GLN A 57 0.51 11.02 -1.78
CA GLN A 57 -0.63 11.91 -1.50
C GLN A 57 -0.56 12.62 -0.14
N LEU A 58 0.33 12.21 0.78
CA LEU A 58 0.45 12.87 2.09
C LEU A 58 1.11 14.24 1.93
N ASP A 59 0.50 15.27 2.52
CA ASP A 59 0.91 16.67 2.43
C ASP A 59 2.03 17.06 3.41
N SER A 60 2.27 16.22 4.41
CA SER A 60 3.20 16.47 5.50
C SER A 60 3.78 15.14 6.05
N PRO A 61 4.85 15.18 6.86
CA PRO A 61 5.40 13.99 7.49
C PRO A 61 4.42 13.32 8.48
N HIS A 62 4.24 12.01 8.35
CA HIS A 62 3.36 11.20 9.20
C HIS A 62 4.09 9.96 9.76
N HIS A 63 3.52 9.39 10.81
CA HIS A 63 3.72 7.97 11.11
C HIS A 63 2.75 7.17 10.25
N VAL A 64 3.25 6.39 9.29
CA VAL A 64 2.42 5.69 8.30
C VAL A 64 2.27 4.22 8.68
N VAL A 65 1.04 3.80 8.96
CA VAL A 65 0.70 2.39 9.17
C VAL A 65 0.22 1.81 7.84
N LEU A 66 1.02 0.93 7.25
CA LEU A 66 0.75 0.30 5.95
C LEU A 66 0.02 -1.03 6.17
N ILE A 67 -1.27 -1.07 5.86
CA ILE A 67 -2.17 -2.17 6.22
C ILE A 67 -2.54 -2.97 4.97
N SER A 68 -2.28 -4.28 5.00
CA SER A 68 -2.71 -5.19 3.94
C SER A 68 -3.07 -6.56 4.48
N ALA A 69 -3.96 -7.28 3.81
CA ALA A 69 -4.27 -8.67 4.13
C ALA A 69 -3.24 -9.67 3.57
N SER A 70 -2.27 -9.21 2.79
CA SER A 70 -1.28 -10.04 2.11
C SER A 70 0.12 -9.76 2.64
N PRO A 71 0.88 -10.80 3.04
CA PRO A 71 2.31 -10.65 3.32
C PRO A 71 3.07 -10.24 2.05
N LEU A 72 3.78 -9.11 2.14
CA LEU A 72 4.55 -8.53 1.04
C LEU A 72 6.04 -8.94 1.05
N ALA A 73 6.44 -9.79 2.00
CA ALA A 73 7.83 -10.26 2.17
C ALA A 73 8.85 -9.12 2.34
N VAL A 74 8.48 -8.11 3.14
CA VAL A 74 9.34 -6.94 3.44
C VAL A 74 10.66 -7.34 4.10
N GLU A 75 10.64 -8.32 4.99
CA GLU A 75 11.84 -8.87 5.65
C GLU A 75 12.85 -9.44 4.63
N LYS A 76 12.35 -10.14 3.60
CA LYS A 76 13.22 -10.66 2.53
C LYS A 76 13.84 -9.54 1.71
N ALA A 77 13.08 -8.49 1.43
CA ALA A 77 13.60 -7.32 0.72
C ALA A 77 14.68 -6.59 1.54
N GLU A 78 14.56 -6.53 2.85
CA GLU A 78 15.60 -5.97 3.74
C GLU A 78 16.91 -6.78 3.69
N MET A 79 16.81 -8.10 3.52
CA MET A 79 17.97 -8.97 3.26
C MET A 79 18.50 -8.88 1.82
N GLY A 80 17.91 -8.04 0.97
CA GLY A 80 18.29 -7.92 -0.43
C GLY A 80 17.70 -9.00 -1.34
N GLU A 81 16.67 -9.71 -0.92
CA GLU A 81 16.04 -10.80 -1.67
C GLU A 81 14.59 -10.47 -2.09
N GLY A 82 13.99 -11.36 -2.89
CA GLY A 82 12.55 -11.36 -3.18
C GLY A 82 12.15 -10.65 -4.48
N PRO A 83 10.99 -11.05 -5.06
CA PRO A 83 10.60 -10.67 -6.41
C PRO A 83 10.12 -9.22 -6.58
N ASN A 84 9.85 -8.51 -5.48
CA ASN A 84 9.35 -7.13 -5.48
C ASN A 84 10.26 -6.16 -4.70
N ARG A 85 11.53 -6.55 -4.51
CA ARG A 85 12.52 -5.75 -3.76
C ARG A 85 12.66 -4.34 -4.32
N ASP A 86 12.60 -4.20 -5.64
CA ASP A 86 12.61 -2.93 -6.36
C ASP A 86 11.53 -1.96 -5.82
N LEU A 87 10.29 -2.43 -5.72
CA LEU A 87 9.17 -1.62 -5.24
C LEU A 87 9.21 -1.39 -3.72
N ILE A 88 9.69 -2.37 -2.94
CA ILE A 88 9.80 -2.20 -1.49
C ILE A 88 10.85 -1.14 -1.15
N TYR A 89 12.00 -1.15 -1.84
CA TYR A 89 13.00 -0.10 -1.70
C TYR A 89 12.52 1.26 -2.17
N GLU A 90 11.74 1.30 -3.26
CA GLU A 90 11.11 2.54 -3.70
C GLU A 90 10.13 3.09 -2.64
N LEU A 91 9.33 2.23 -2.01
CA LEU A 91 8.47 2.61 -0.90
C LEU A 91 9.27 3.19 0.27
N TYR A 92 10.38 2.55 0.67
CA TYR A 92 11.26 3.07 1.72
C TYR A 92 11.88 4.42 1.35
N ARG A 93 12.32 4.57 0.09
CA ARG A 93 12.85 5.83 -0.44
C ARG A 93 11.83 6.94 -0.36
N VAL A 94 10.58 6.68 -0.78
CA VAL A 94 9.49 7.66 -0.76
C VAL A 94 9.10 8.04 0.66
N LEU A 95 8.99 7.07 1.57
CA LEU A 95 8.72 7.32 2.99
C LEU A 95 9.81 8.20 3.61
N SER A 96 11.08 7.87 3.37
CA SER A 96 12.22 8.66 3.85
C SER A 96 12.23 10.07 3.27
N ALA A 97 12.01 10.24 1.97
CA ALA A 97 11.97 11.54 1.31
C ALA A 97 10.82 12.43 1.81
N LYS A 98 9.69 11.83 2.21
CA LYS A 98 8.56 12.52 2.85
C LYS A 98 8.78 12.80 4.35
N GLY A 99 9.88 12.35 4.93
CA GLY A 99 10.15 12.45 6.37
C GLY A 99 9.21 11.58 7.22
N CYS A 100 8.57 10.58 6.61
CA CYS A 100 7.65 9.69 7.30
C CYS A 100 8.41 8.60 8.06
N THR A 101 7.87 8.22 9.21
CA THR A 101 8.17 6.93 9.84
C THR A 101 7.10 5.93 9.43
N TYR A 102 7.36 4.63 9.56
CA TYR A 102 6.40 3.61 9.10
C TYR A 102 6.40 2.34 9.93
N GLU A 103 5.29 1.62 9.86
CA GLU A 103 5.18 0.22 10.25
C GLU A 103 4.28 -0.54 9.26
N PHE A 104 4.49 -1.85 9.15
CA PHE A 104 3.62 -2.72 8.36
C PHE A 104 2.69 -3.52 9.27
N ASP A 105 1.39 -3.46 9.00
CA ASP A 105 0.36 -4.25 9.66
C ASP A 105 -0.25 -5.25 8.66
N PHE A 106 0.35 -6.44 8.59
CA PHE A 106 -0.12 -7.52 7.73
C PHE A 106 -1.21 -8.34 8.43
N ARG A 107 -2.47 -8.02 8.15
CA ARG A 107 -3.65 -8.70 8.71
C ARG A 107 -4.00 -9.95 7.90
N VAL A 108 -3.11 -10.95 7.93
CA VAL A 108 -3.28 -12.19 7.18
C VAL A 108 -4.63 -12.85 7.47
N GLY A 109 -5.37 -13.22 6.42
CA GLY A 109 -6.71 -13.80 6.54
C GLY A 109 -7.85 -12.79 6.73
N ARG A 110 -7.56 -11.50 6.92
CA ARG A 110 -8.57 -10.44 7.10
C ARG A 110 -8.96 -9.72 5.80
N ALA A 111 -8.76 -10.35 4.65
CA ALA A 111 -9.06 -9.75 3.34
C ALA A 111 -10.53 -9.30 3.20
N LYS A 112 -11.48 -10.07 3.73
CA LYS A 112 -12.90 -9.72 3.71
C LYS A 112 -13.20 -8.42 4.45
N GLU A 113 -12.53 -8.19 5.58
CA GLU A 113 -12.73 -6.98 6.41
C GLU A 113 -12.15 -5.75 5.72
N ILE A 114 -10.93 -5.85 5.19
CA ILE A 114 -10.32 -4.75 4.43
C ILE A 114 -11.14 -4.44 3.18
N ASN A 115 -11.58 -5.46 2.42
CA ASN A 115 -12.42 -5.25 1.24
C ASN A 115 -13.76 -4.60 1.59
N LYS A 116 -14.38 -4.98 2.71
CA LYS A 116 -15.61 -4.34 3.18
C LYS A 116 -15.35 -2.87 3.51
N LEU A 117 -14.30 -2.57 4.28
CA LEU A 117 -13.92 -1.20 4.62
C LEU A 117 -13.72 -0.33 3.37
N LEU A 118 -12.99 -0.85 2.36
CA LEU A 118 -12.76 -0.14 1.10
C LEU A 118 -14.07 0.05 0.32
N SER A 119 -14.90 -0.98 0.23
CA SER A 119 -16.19 -0.92 -0.48
C SER A 119 -17.15 0.08 0.16
N ASP A 120 -17.17 0.19 1.49
CA ASP A 120 -17.97 1.16 2.24
C ASP A 120 -17.58 2.62 1.90
N HIS A 121 -16.38 2.83 1.31
CA HIS A 121 -15.88 4.12 0.84
C HIS A 121 -15.83 4.21 -0.69
N ASN A 122 -16.58 3.36 -1.39
CA ASN A 122 -16.69 3.30 -2.86
C ASN A 122 -15.37 3.02 -3.59
N VAL A 123 -14.45 2.28 -2.95
CA VAL A 123 -13.21 1.83 -3.60
C VAL A 123 -13.03 0.33 -3.58
#